data_AF-A0AAU4CX60-F1
#
_entry.id   AF-A0AAU4CX60-F1
#
_cell.length_a   1.000
_cell.length_b   1.000
_cell.length_c   1.000
_cell.angle_alpha   90.00
_cell.angle_beta   90.00
_cell.angle_gamma   90.00
#
_symmetry.space_group_name_H-M   'P 1'
#
loop_
_entity.id
_entity.type
_entity.pdbx_description
1 polymer ?
#
loop_
_entity_poly.entity_id
_entity_poly.type
_entity_poly.pdbx_seq_one_letter_code
_entity_poly.pdbx_strand_id
1 'polypeptide(L)'
;MQLPAPAVAATALIEVVRISGLPRRRDDPYPGAVVTHWAGDEAADVLALIETLPGSAQQRCGFSPGWGIRAYDDALDLALFEAAFCFTCHEVRMRGTAVSPASATQFFDADAERAQALLGRFRGAAH
;
A
#
# COMPACT_ATOMS: atom_id res chain seq x y z
N MET A 1 1.39 -11.62 -1.24
CA MET A 1 0.73 -10.59 -2.08
C MET A 1 1.59 -10.31 -3.31
N GLN A 2 1.02 -9.89 -4.44
CA GLN A 2 1.78 -9.61 -5.66
C GLN A 2 1.90 -8.10 -5.91
N LEU A 3 3.09 -7.54 -5.67
CA LEU A 3 3.42 -6.17 -6.04
C LEU A 3 3.96 -6.09 -7.48
N PRO A 4 3.91 -4.91 -8.13
CA PRO A 4 4.49 -4.72 -9.45
C PRO A 4 6.03 -4.75 -9.38
N ALA A 5 6.65 -5.91 -9.62
CA ALA A 5 8.08 -6.13 -9.43
C ALA A 5 9.02 -5.08 -10.07
N PRO A 6 8.78 -4.60 -11.32
CA PRO A 6 9.62 -3.53 -11.88
C PRO A 6 9.55 -2.22 -11.10
N ALA A 7 8.37 -1.87 -10.58
CA ALA A 7 8.19 -0.68 -9.77
C ALA A 7 8.76 -0.85 -8.36
N VAL A 8 8.65 -2.03 -7.76
CA VAL A 8 9.30 -2.37 -6.49
C VAL A 8 10.81 -2.18 -6.60
N ALA A 9 11.43 -2.71 -7.65
CA ALA A 9 12.87 -2.58 -7.87
C ALA A 9 13.32 -1.13 -8.13
N ALA A 10 12.47 -0.30 -8.72
CA ALA A 10 12.74 1.11 -8.99
C ALA A 10 12.37 2.05 -7.82
N THR A 11 11.76 1.53 -6.75
CA THR A 11 11.29 2.39 -5.65
C THR A 11 12.47 2.92 -4.85
N ALA A 12 12.60 4.24 -4.79
CA ALA A 12 13.58 4.95 -3.97
C ALA A 12 12.96 5.55 -2.69
N LEU A 13 11.68 5.94 -2.78
CA LEU A 13 10.94 6.57 -1.69
C LEU A 13 9.53 6.00 -1.59
N ILE A 14 9.05 5.83 -0.36
CA ILE A 14 7.66 5.51 -0.07
C ILE A 14 7.07 6.62 0.80
N GLU A 15 6.00 7.26 0.33
CA GLU A 15 5.11 8.04 1.19
C GLU A 15 4.15 7.11 1.92
N VAL A 16 4.01 7.26 3.23
CA VAL A 16 2.95 6.60 4.01
C VAL A 16 1.79 7.57 4.17
N VAL A 17 0.60 7.15 3.76
CA VAL A 17 -0.60 7.98 3.73
C VAL A 17 -1.62 7.48 4.75
N ARG A 18 -2.05 8.38 5.65
CA ARG A 18 -3.26 8.16 6.45
C ARG A 18 -4.47 8.51 5.60
N ILE A 19 -5.11 7.50 5.03
CA ILE A 19 -6.21 7.70 4.09
C ILE A 19 -7.44 8.24 4.83
N SER A 20 -8.05 9.29 4.27
CA SER A 20 -9.20 9.98 4.85
C SER A 20 -10.51 9.74 4.08
N GLY A 21 -10.46 8.97 2.97
CA GLY A 21 -11.64 8.68 2.17
C GLY A 21 -11.30 7.97 0.86
N LEU A 22 -12.32 7.85 0.00
CA LEU A 22 -12.17 7.28 -1.34
C LEU A 22 -11.89 8.38 -2.37
N PRO A 23 -11.17 8.05 -3.46
CA PRO A 23 -10.93 8.96 -4.56
C PRO A 23 -12.22 9.33 -5.28
N ARG A 24 -12.27 10.51 -5.89
CA ARG A 24 -13.41 10.94 -6.70
C ARG A 24 -13.46 10.26 -8.05
N ARG A 25 -12.28 10.04 -8.67
CA ARG A 25 -12.11 9.29 -9.92
C ARG A 25 -11.20 8.09 -9.69
N ARG A 26 -11.34 7.08 -10.55
CA ARG A 26 -10.58 5.82 -10.46
C ARG A 26 -9.07 6.03 -10.41
N ASP A 27 -8.58 7.01 -11.15
CA ASP A 27 -7.14 7.26 -11.29
C ASP A 27 -6.62 8.36 -10.36
N ASP A 28 -7.51 9.04 -9.61
CA ASP A 28 -7.10 10.02 -8.59
C ASP A 28 -6.45 9.29 -7.41
N PRO A 29 -5.36 9.81 -6.81
CA PRO A 29 -4.74 9.20 -5.64
C PRO A 29 -5.70 9.13 -4.44
N TYR A 30 -5.44 8.22 -3.49
CA TYR A 30 -6.25 8.14 -2.27
C TYR A 30 -6.04 9.42 -1.46
N PRO A 31 -7.11 10.15 -1.09
CA PRO A 31 -6.97 11.36 -0.28
C PRO A 31 -6.50 10.99 1.12
N GLY A 32 -5.63 11.81 1.70
CA GLY A 32 -5.08 11.59 3.02
C GLY A 32 -3.86 12.44 3.28
N ALA A 33 -3.41 12.44 4.54
CA ALA A 33 -2.17 13.10 4.94
C ALA A 33 -1.00 12.14 4.74
N VAL A 34 0.10 12.62 4.15
CA VAL A 34 1.39 11.93 4.22
C VAL A 34 1.90 12.08 5.64
N VAL A 35 2.10 10.97 6.34
CA VAL A 35 2.52 10.97 7.76
C VAL A 35 4.00 10.71 7.93
N THR A 36 4.64 9.99 7.01
CA THR A 36 6.09 9.81 6.97
C THR A 36 6.57 9.45 5.57
N HIS A 37 7.89 9.43 5.42
CA HIS A 37 8.58 8.90 4.26
C HIS A 37 9.54 7.80 4.68
N TRP A 38 9.54 6.69 3.94
CA TRP A 38 10.53 5.62 4.06
C TRP A 38 11.43 5.62 2.82
N ALA A 39 12.74 5.49 3.00
CA ALA A 39 13.71 5.51 1.90
C ALA A 39 14.80 4.45 2.11
N GLY A 40 15.50 4.08 1.03
CA GLY A 40 16.59 3.11 1.08
C GLY A 40 16.14 1.76 1.65
N ASP A 41 16.92 1.22 2.60
CA ASP A 41 16.67 -0.08 3.22
C ASP A 41 15.29 -0.17 3.89
N GLU A 42 14.80 0.94 4.48
CA GLU A 42 13.48 0.95 5.12
C GLU A 42 12.36 0.75 4.10
N ALA A 43 12.46 1.40 2.92
CA ALA A 43 11.50 1.21 1.84
C ALA A 43 11.54 -0.24 1.31
N ALA A 44 12.75 -0.78 1.10
CA ALA A 44 12.94 -2.15 0.65
C ALA A 44 12.34 -3.18 1.64
N ASP A 45 12.60 -3.01 2.94
CA ASP A 45 12.09 -3.88 4.00
C ASP A 45 10.56 -3.89 4.06
N VAL A 46 9.92 -2.73 3.92
CA VAL A 46 8.45 -2.63 3.93
C VAL A 46 7.87 -3.29 2.69
N LEU A 47 8.45 -3.09 1.51
CA LEU A 47 7.99 -3.72 0.27
C LEU A 47 8.10 -5.25 0.37
N ALA A 48 9.23 -5.76 0.86
CA ALA A 48 9.42 -7.18 1.13
C ALA A 48 8.37 -7.71 2.13
N LEU A 49 8.08 -6.96 3.20
CA LEU A 49 7.04 -7.34 4.15
C LEU A 49 5.66 -7.42 3.48
N ILE A 50 5.29 -6.44 2.63
CA ILE A 50 4.02 -6.43 1.91
C ILE A 50 3.90 -7.64 0.97
N GLU A 51 4.96 -8.00 0.25
CA GLU A 51 4.96 -9.18 -0.64
C GLU A 51 4.72 -10.48 0.12
N THR A 52 5.22 -10.56 1.36
CA THR A 52 5.06 -11.75 2.21
C THR A 52 3.70 -11.85 2.93
N LEU A 53 2.80 -10.88 2.72
CA LEU A 53 1.46 -10.93 3.30
C LEU A 53 0.68 -12.15 2.76
N PRO A 54 0.19 -13.02 3.66
CA PRO A 54 -0.60 -14.18 3.28
C PRO A 54 -1.92 -13.74 2.66
N GLY A 55 -2.37 -14.44 1.63
CA GLY A 55 -3.66 -14.19 1.01
C GLY A 55 -4.82 -14.60 1.92
N SER A 56 -5.99 -14.00 1.72
CA SER A 56 -7.24 -14.40 2.38
C SER A 56 -8.38 -14.52 1.39
N ALA A 57 -9.50 -15.08 1.85
CA ALA A 57 -10.77 -14.93 1.16
C ALA A 57 -11.25 -13.47 1.22
N GLN A 58 -12.11 -13.10 0.27
CA GLN A 58 -12.79 -11.80 0.28
C GLN A 58 -13.71 -11.69 1.50
N GLN A 59 -13.59 -10.59 2.25
CA GLN A 59 -14.52 -10.24 3.32
C GLN A 59 -15.58 -9.24 2.81
N ARG A 60 -16.82 -9.36 3.28
CA ARG A 60 -17.90 -8.44 2.90
C ARG A 60 -17.83 -7.17 3.76
N CYS A 61 -17.25 -6.11 3.22
CA CYS A 61 -17.21 -4.78 3.82
C CYS A 61 -17.04 -3.72 2.73
N GLY A 62 -17.55 -2.50 2.94
CA GLY A 62 -17.62 -1.42 1.94
C GLY A 62 -16.30 -0.77 1.51
N PHE A 63 -15.15 -1.40 1.80
CA PHE A 63 -13.79 -0.88 1.60
C PHE A 63 -13.58 0.54 2.14
N SER A 64 -13.19 0.63 3.41
CA SER A 64 -12.81 1.88 4.07
C SER A 64 -11.32 1.82 4.44
N PRO A 65 -10.40 2.05 3.50
CA PRO A 65 -8.97 1.92 3.75
C PRO A 65 -8.52 2.98 4.76
N GLY A 66 -7.70 2.55 5.73
CA GLY A 66 -7.16 3.44 6.77
C GLY A 66 -5.73 3.89 6.52
N TRP A 67 -5.00 3.14 5.68
CA TRP A 67 -3.59 3.35 5.40
C TRP A 67 -3.30 3.09 3.93
N GLY A 68 -2.34 3.82 3.37
CA GLY A 68 -1.80 3.53 2.06
C GLY A 68 -0.33 3.85 1.96
N ILE A 69 0.27 3.38 0.88
CA ILE A 69 1.61 3.78 0.47
C ILE A 69 1.58 4.30 -0.96
N ARG A 70 2.48 5.23 -1.27
CA ARG A 70 2.81 5.64 -2.65
C ARG A 70 4.29 5.47 -2.84
N ALA A 71 4.67 4.66 -3.83
CA ALA A 71 6.05 4.36 -4.15
C ALA A 71 6.51 5.22 -5.32
N TYR A 72 7.69 5.82 -5.20
CA TYR A 72 8.28 6.72 -6.18
C TYR A 72 9.67 6.23 -6.56
N ASP A 73 10.07 6.52 -7.81
CA ASP A 73 11.46 6.42 -8.23
C ASP A 73 12.28 7.64 -7.76
N ASP A 74 13.57 7.68 -8.10
CA ASP A 74 14.47 8.78 -7.75
C ASP A 74 14.07 10.14 -8.35
N ALA A 75 13.20 10.17 -9.39
CA ALA A 75 12.73 11.41 -9.97
C ALA A 75 11.62 12.06 -9.13
N LEU A 76 10.90 11.27 -8.31
CA LEU A 76 9.87 11.72 -7.37
C LEU A 76 8.69 12.49 -8.00
N ASP A 77 8.52 12.42 -9.32
CA ASP A 77 7.48 13.16 -10.05
C ASP A 77 6.09 12.51 -9.91
N LEU A 78 6.02 11.21 -10.19
CA LEU A 78 4.78 10.43 -10.21
C LEU A 78 4.98 9.12 -9.44
N ALA A 79 3.99 8.76 -8.64
CA ALA A 79 4.00 7.47 -7.96
C ALA A 79 3.96 6.33 -9.00
N LEU A 80 4.93 5.43 -8.93
CA LEU A 80 5.00 4.20 -9.72
C LEU A 80 3.77 3.33 -9.45
N PHE A 81 3.39 3.25 -8.17
CA PHE A 81 2.12 2.69 -7.73
C PHE A 81 1.70 3.26 -6.38
N GLU A 82 0.40 3.18 -6.12
CA GLU A 82 -0.21 3.43 -4.83
C GLU A 82 -0.95 2.17 -4.38
N ALA A 83 -0.80 1.79 -3.11
CA ALA A 83 -1.51 0.67 -2.50
C ALA A 83 -2.28 1.15 -1.27
N ALA A 84 -3.60 0.93 -1.22
CA ALA A 84 -4.46 1.26 -0.10
C ALA A 84 -4.93 0.00 0.62
N PHE A 85 -4.66 -0.06 1.92
CA PHE A 85 -4.93 -1.20 2.79
C PHE A 85 -6.14 -0.96 3.69
N CYS A 86 -7.07 -1.91 3.64
CA CYS A 86 -8.20 -2.00 4.53
C CYS A 86 -8.01 -3.22 5.44
N PHE A 87 -7.40 -3.01 6.61
CA PHE A 87 -7.17 -4.07 7.60
C PHE A 87 -8.47 -4.62 8.22
N THR A 88 -9.60 -3.92 8.08
CA THR A 88 -10.91 -4.42 8.52
C THR A 88 -11.53 -5.38 7.51
N CYS A 89 -11.27 -5.18 6.22
CA CYS A 89 -11.87 -5.95 5.14
C CYS A 89 -10.88 -6.85 4.40
N HIS A 90 -9.63 -6.89 4.87
CA HIS A 90 -8.61 -7.81 4.39
C HIS A 90 -8.34 -7.59 2.89
N GLU A 91 -8.49 -6.35 2.42
CA GLU A 91 -8.44 -5.98 1.01
C GLU A 91 -7.37 -4.90 0.80
N VAL A 92 -6.58 -5.07 -0.24
CA VAL A 92 -5.69 -4.04 -0.78
C VAL A 92 -6.14 -3.66 -2.17
N ARG A 93 -6.18 -2.36 -2.45
CA ARG A 93 -6.37 -1.82 -3.79
C ARG A 93 -5.13 -1.12 -4.27
N MET A 94 -4.61 -1.58 -5.39
CA MET A 94 -3.44 -1.01 -6.03
C MET A 94 -3.80 -0.31 -7.33
N ARG A 95 -3.09 0.77 -7.60
CA ARG A 95 -3.18 1.54 -8.85
C ARG A 95 -1.80 2.07 -9.22
N GLY A 96 -1.67 2.52 -10.46
CA GLY A 96 -0.41 3.01 -11.00
C GLY A 96 -0.17 2.40 -12.37
N THR A 97 0.71 3.02 -13.15
CA THR A 97 1.04 2.57 -14.51
C THR A 97 1.71 1.19 -14.52
N ALA A 98 2.41 0.85 -13.43
CA ALA A 98 3.05 -0.46 -13.25
C ALA A 98 2.08 -1.55 -12.74
N VAL A 99 0.84 -1.20 -12.36
CA VAL A 99 -0.11 -2.15 -11.76
C VAL A 99 -0.97 -2.81 -12.82
N SER A 100 -0.84 -4.13 -12.95
CA SER A 100 -1.70 -4.92 -13.82
C SER A 100 -3.16 -4.97 -13.32
N PRO A 101 -4.17 -5.13 -14.19
CA PRO A 101 -5.55 -5.31 -13.76
C PRO A 101 -5.77 -6.49 -12.80
N ALA A 102 -5.01 -7.58 -12.97
CA ALA A 102 -5.11 -8.78 -12.12
C ALA A 102 -4.57 -8.55 -10.70
N SER A 103 -3.64 -7.60 -10.52
CA SER A 103 -3.07 -7.26 -9.21
C SER A 103 -3.70 -6.02 -8.57
N ALA A 104 -4.60 -5.32 -9.27
CA ALA A 104 -5.20 -4.07 -8.81
C ALA A 104 -6.11 -4.23 -7.59
N THR A 105 -6.66 -5.42 -7.34
CA THR A 105 -7.39 -5.73 -6.11
C THR A 105 -6.99 -7.11 -5.64
N GLN A 106 -6.50 -7.20 -4.40
CA GLN A 106 -6.06 -8.44 -3.78
C GLN A 106 -6.56 -8.50 -2.34
N PHE A 107 -6.56 -9.70 -1.78
CA PHE A 107 -6.97 -9.93 -0.41
C PHE A 107 -5.80 -10.48 0.40
N PHE A 108 -5.73 -10.08 1.67
CA PHE A 108 -4.67 -10.49 2.58
C PHE A 108 -5.22 -10.76 3.97
N ASP A 109 -4.67 -11.75 4.67
CA ASP A 109 -5.07 -12.02 6.04
C ASP A 109 -4.51 -10.94 6.97
N ALA A 110 -5.37 -10.00 7.36
CA ALA A 110 -5.02 -8.89 8.23
C ALA A 110 -4.69 -9.32 9.66
N ASP A 111 -5.14 -10.50 10.10
CA ASP A 111 -4.89 -11.01 11.45
C ASP A 111 -3.55 -11.75 11.54
N ALA A 112 -2.94 -12.11 10.40
CA ALA A 112 -1.63 -12.72 10.36
C ALA A 112 -0.55 -11.80 10.94
N GLU A 113 0.46 -12.39 11.60
CA GLU A 113 1.54 -11.65 12.27
C GLU A 113 2.22 -10.63 11.37
N ARG A 114 2.46 -10.97 10.10
CA ARG A 114 3.10 -10.06 9.13
C ARG A 114 2.22 -8.86 8.78
N ALA A 115 0.90 -9.04 8.69
CA ALA A 115 -0.04 -7.95 8.46
C ALA A 115 -0.13 -7.03 9.68
N GLN A 116 -0.15 -7.61 10.89
CA GLN A 116 -0.10 -6.84 12.13
C GLN A 116 1.22 -6.07 12.29
N ALA A 117 2.35 -6.66 11.88
CA ALA A 117 3.63 -5.96 11.83
C ALA A 117 3.60 -4.75 10.88
N LEU A 118 3.03 -4.90 9.68
CA LEU A 118 2.86 -3.80 8.73
C LEU A 118 1.95 -2.69 9.30
N LEU A 119 0.82 -3.06 9.90
CA LEU A 119 -0.08 -2.11 10.57
C LEU A 119 0.61 -1.39 11.73
N GLY A 120 1.46 -2.09 12.48
CA GLY A 120 2.31 -1.53 13.51
C GLY A 120 3.26 -0.46 12.96
N ARG A 121 3.93 -0.74 11.83
CA ARG A 121 4.80 0.24 11.14
C ARG A 121 4.01 1.49 10.72
N PHE A 122 2.82 1.32 10.13
CA PHE A 122 1.98 2.46 9.76
C PHE A 122 1.55 3.32 10.95
N ARG A 123 1.17 2.68 12.08
CA ARG A 123 0.79 3.41 13.30
C ARG A 123 1.98 4.12 13.93
N GLY A 124 3.15 3.48 13.96
CA GLY A 124 4.40 4.06 14.46
C GLY A 124 4.86 5.27 13.67
N ALA A 125 4.61 5.26 12.35
CA ALA A 125 4.90 6.36 11.43
C ALA A 125 4.02 7.62 11.60
N ALA A 126 2.93 7.55 12.37
CA ALA A 126 1.97 8.65 12.52
C ALA A 126 2.18 9.48 13.79
N HIS A 127 3.39 9.41 14.37
CA HIS A 127 3.79 10.09 15.60
C HIS A 127 4.75 11.25 15.32
#